data_AF-A0A914DZA2-F1
#
_entry.id   AF-A0A914DZA2-F1
#
_cell.length_a   1.000
_cell.length_b   1.000
_cell.length_c   1.000
_cell.angle_alpha   90.00
_cell.angle_beta   90.00
_cell.angle_gamma   90.00
#
_symmetry.space_group_name_H-M   'P 1'
#
loop_
_entity.id
_entity.type
_entity.pdbx_description
1 polymer ?
#
loop_
_entity_poly.entity_id
_entity_poly.type
_entity_poly.pdbx_seq_one_letter_code
_entity_poly.pdbx_strand_id
1 'polypeptide(L)'
;MKEQTKIKTVRIEIEPDIDINLAKTWITEAKNNGYNVIATYHKHTVLGTNDVNELTNASYWWMQNYFALGGDFTINLMNEWGNHNISANDYAKAYNLAIRMVYPGRLIIDIPGWGQETGTAADAVKGTFGTKINDTNIVMSTHIYPPACSQGCSRRLSTADLDELASAGLPCIVGEFGETGDQTRANVTEIVGYAKSKGWTTLAWTWNGDGRMMNMVDPAWIQNASATDFTLSSYFNIVYPLL
;
A
#
# COMPACT_ATOMS: atom_id res chain seq x y z
N MET A 1 3.24 17.94 8.89
CA MET A 1 3.98 17.34 7.74
C MET A 1 4.87 18.31 6.97
N LYS A 2 4.53 19.61 6.77
CA LYS A 2 5.38 20.51 5.94
C LYS A 2 6.83 20.67 6.41
N GLU A 3 7.04 20.60 7.72
CA GLU A 3 8.38 20.64 8.33
C GLU A 3 9.17 19.33 8.12
N GLN A 4 8.48 18.23 7.81
CA GLN A 4 9.03 16.89 7.61
C GLN A 4 9.43 16.71 6.14
N THR A 5 10.53 17.36 5.74
CA THR A 5 10.96 17.51 4.34
C THR A 5 11.18 16.22 3.57
N LYS A 6 11.37 15.07 4.22
CA LYS A 6 11.45 13.75 3.56
C LYS A 6 10.10 13.23 3.06
N ILE A 7 8.98 13.71 3.62
CA ILE A 7 7.64 13.33 3.19
C ILE A 7 7.32 14.12 1.92
N LYS A 8 7.33 13.44 0.77
CA LYS A 8 6.99 14.01 -0.55
C LYS A 8 5.70 13.43 -1.13
N THR A 9 5.29 12.27 -0.63
CA THR A 9 4.11 11.54 -1.10
C THR A 9 3.26 11.18 0.11
N VAL A 10 1.95 11.32 -0.03
CA VAL A 10 0.98 10.81 0.94
C VAL A 10 0.14 9.73 0.28
N ARG A 11 0.02 8.59 0.95
CA ARG A 11 -0.94 7.53 0.61
C ARG A 11 -2.15 7.70 1.54
N ILE A 12 -3.31 7.95 0.94
CA ILE A 12 -4.55 8.25 1.65
C ILE A 12 -5.46 7.02 1.53
N GLU A 13 -5.72 6.37 2.66
CA GLU A 13 -6.69 5.29 2.77
C GLU A 13 -8.12 5.84 2.75
N ILE A 14 -8.95 5.37 1.83
CA ILE A 14 -10.33 5.83 1.64
C ILE A 14 -11.27 4.65 1.79
N GLU A 15 -12.08 4.67 2.86
CA GLU A 15 -13.19 3.75 3.03
C GLU A 15 -14.30 4.03 2.01
N PRO A 16 -14.87 3.00 1.37
CA PRO A 16 -15.84 3.19 0.28
C PRO A 16 -17.16 3.82 0.72
N ASP A 17 -17.47 3.79 2.01
CA ASP A 17 -18.70 4.31 2.61
C ASP A 17 -18.55 5.76 3.14
N ILE A 18 -17.35 6.35 3.05
CA ILE A 18 -17.13 7.75 3.40
C ILE A 18 -17.82 8.68 2.40
N ASP A 19 -18.20 9.88 2.84
CA ASP A 19 -18.60 10.94 1.92
C ASP A 19 -17.45 11.29 0.96
N ILE A 20 -17.67 11.09 -0.33
CA ILE A 20 -16.67 11.37 -1.36
C ILE A 20 -16.24 12.84 -1.39
N ASN A 21 -17.09 13.77 -0.95
CA ASN A 21 -16.72 15.18 -0.84
C ASN A 21 -15.70 15.40 0.28
N LEU A 22 -15.80 14.64 1.37
CA LEU A 22 -14.81 14.65 2.44
C LEU A 22 -13.48 14.05 1.96
N ALA A 23 -13.50 12.90 1.28
CA ALA A 23 -12.28 12.33 0.71
C ALA A 23 -11.61 13.28 -0.31
N LYS A 24 -12.42 14.00 -1.10
CA LYS A 24 -11.94 15.04 -2.02
C LYS A 24 -11.22 16.18 -1.30
N THR A 25 -11.67 16.60 -0.11
CA THR A 25 -10.97 17.67 0.61
C THR A 25 -9.58 17.20 1.03
N TRP A 26 -9.43 15.97 1.53
CA TRP A 26 -8.12 15.40 1.91
C TRP A 26 -7.14 15.38 0.73
N ILE A 27 -7.60 14.89 -0.43
CA ILE A 27 -6.78 14.85 -1.66
C ILE A 27 -6.41 16.26 -2.10
N THR A 28 -7.38 17.17 -2.12
CA THR A 28 -7.17 18.56 -2.55
C THR A 28 -6.19 19.28 -1.64
N GLU A 29 -6.32 19.12 -0.33
CA GLU A 29 -5.42 19.70 0.66
C GLU A 29 -4.00 19.14 0.52
N ALA A 30 -3.84 17.83 0.37
CA ALA A 30 -2.53 17.23 0.13
C ALA A 30 -1.85 17.82 -1.12
N LYS A 31 -2.57 17.89 -2.23
CA LYS A 31 -2.06 18.47 -3.49
C LYS A 31 -1.71 19.95 -3.35
N ASN A 32 -2.59 20.75 -2.74
CA ASN A 32 -2.34 22.18 -2.50
C ASN A 32 -1.13 22.43 -1.58
N ASN A 33 -0.79 21.45 -0.74
CA ASN A 33 0.39 21.50 0.09
C ASN A 33 1.65 20.91 -0.58
N GLY A 34 1.56 20.52 -1.86
CA GLY A 34 2.70 20.11 -2.69
C GLY A 34 3.09 18.64 -2.57
N TYR A 35 2.22 17.79 -2.02
CA TYR A 35 2.48 16.34 -1.96
C TYR A 35 2.02 15.64 -3.23
N ASN A 36 2.77 14.62 -3.65
CA ASN A 36 2.23 13.60 -4.53
C ASN A 36 1.18 12.81 -3.76
N VAL A 37 0.07 12.45 -4.43
CA VAL A 37 -1.02 11.70 -3.78
C VAL A 37 -1.15 10.33 -4.41
N ILE A 38 -1.13 9.32 -3.54
CA ILE A 38 -1.65 7.99 -3.82
C ILE A 38 -2.98 7.89 -3.07
N ALA A 39 -4.07 7.61 -3.77
CA ALA A 39 -5.36 7.37 -3.14
C ALA A 39 -5.65 5.87 -3.20
N THR A 40 -5.95 5.27 -2.04
CA THR A 40 -6.10 3.83 -1.87
C THR A 40 -7.52 3.49 -1.48
N TYR A 41 -8.13 2.53 -2.17
CA TYR A 41 -9.42 1.99 -1.73
C TYR A 41 -9.13 1.06 -0.55
N HIS A 42 -9.63 1.41 0.62
CA HIS A 42 -9.35 0.69 1.85
C HIS A 42 -10.65 0.24 2.46
N LYS A 43 -10.94 -1.06 2.49
CA LYS A 43 -12.10 -1.62 3.19
C LYS A 43 -11.62 -2.53 4.29
N HIS A 44 -11.41 -1.98 5.49
CA HIS A 44 -10.72 -2.67 6.59
C HIS A 44 -11.36 -4.02 6.98
N THR A 45 -12.67 -4.18 6.75
CA THR A 45 -13.41 -5.40 7.07
C THR A 45 -13.08 -6.61 6.19
N VAL A 46 -12.37 -6.41 5.07
CA VAL A 46 -12.09 -7.47 4.08
C VAL A 46 -10.61 -7.57 3.68
N LEU A 47 -9.68 -6.98 4.47
CA LEU A 47 -8.24 -7.10 4.19
C LEU A 47 -7.81 -8.57 4.12
N GLY A 48 -7.03 -8.92 3.09
CA GLY A 48 -6.61 -10.29 2.80
C GLY A 48 -7.69 -11.21 2.24
N THR A 49 -8.87 -10.68 1.89
CA THR A 49 -9.89 -11.48 1.21
C THR A 49 -9.39 -11.98 -0.16
N ASN A 50 -9.80 -13.20 -0.55
CA ASN A 50 -9.63 -13.70 -1.91
C ASN A 50 -10.93 -13.52 -2.74
N ASP A 51 -11.95 -12.85 -2.19
CA ASP A 51 -13.20 -12.60 -2.90
C ASP A 51 -12.96 -11.61 -4.04
N VAL A 52 -13.08 -12.10 -5.27
CA VAL A 52 -12.93 -11.32 -6.50
C VAL A 52 -13.95 -10.19 -6.58
N ASN A 53 -15.14 -10.35 -5.95
CA ASN A 53 -16.15 -9.31 -5.94
C ASN A 53 -15.69 -8.06 -5.15
N GLU A 54 -14.88 -8.23 -4.10
CA GLU A 54 -14.37 -7.08 -3.35
C GLU A 54 -13.38 -6.26 -4.20
N LEU A 55 -12.51 -6.93 -4.96
CA LEU A 55 -11.57 -6.26 -5.86
C LEU A 55 -12.28 -5.58 -7.06
N THR A 56 -13.32 -6.21 -7.62
CA THR A 56 -14.10 -5.60 -8.69
C THR A 56 -14.98 -4.47 -8.17
N ASN A 57 -15.51 -4.54 -6.95
CA ASN A 57 -16.21 -3.43 -6.30
C ASN A 57 -15.28 -2.22 -6.11
N ALA A 58 -14.04 -2.43 -5.67
CA ALA A 58 -13.03 -1.37 -5.62
C ALA A 58 -12.81 -0.74 -7.00
N SER A 59 -12.75 -1.58 -8.04
CA SER A 59 -12.59 -1.14 -9.42
C SER A 59 -13.76 -0.26 -9.90
N TYR A 60 -14.99 -0.69 -9.65
CA TYR A 60 -16.20 0.09 -9.97
C TYR A 60 -16.27 1.39 -9.18
N TRP A 61 -15.87 1.38 -7.91
CA TRP A 61 -15.84 2.58 -7.07
C TRP A 61 -14.90 3.63 -7.65
N TRP A 62 -13.70 3.24 -8.09
CA TRP A 62 -12.78 4.17 -8.75
C TRP A 62 -13.33 4.70 -10.07
N MET A 63 -13.92 3.83 -10.90
CA MET A 63 -14.55 4.22 -12.16
C MET A 63 -15.62 5.31 -11.94
N GLN A 64 -16.38 5.22 -10.85
CA GLN A 64 -17.43 6.19 -10.51
C GLN A 64 -16.87 7.48 -9.89
N ASN A 65 -15.84 7.37 -9.05
CA ASN A 65 -15.45 8.45 -8.14
C ASN A 65 -14.16 9.18 -8.51
N TYR A 66 -13.29 8.64 -9.38
CA TYR A 66 -11.98 9.23 -9.69
C TYR A 66 -12.04 10.72 -10.06
N PHE A 67 -12.92 11.07 -11.00
CA PHE A 67 -13.10 12.47 -11.42
C PHE A 67 -13.78 13.33 -10.36
N ALA A 68 -14.74 12.77 -9.61
CA ALA A 68 -15.42 13.49 -8.54
C ALA A 68 -14.46 13.88 -7.41
N LEU A 69 -13.50 12.99 -7.10
CA LEU A 69 -12.40 13.20 -6.15
C LEU A 69 -11.33 14.20 -6.65
N GLY A 70 -11.45 14.69 -7.87
CA GLY A 70 -10.57 15.72 -8.46
C GLY A 70 -9.52 15.20 -9.43
N GLY A 71 -9.32 13.89 -9.54
CA GLY A 71 -8.31 13.26 -10.40
C GLY A 71 -6.87 13.74 -10.14
N ASP A 72 -5.97 13.40 -11.08
CA ASP A 72 -4.57 13.81 -11.04
C ASP A 72 -3.90 13.40 -9.70
N PHE A 73 -4.13 12.13 -9.34
CA PHE A 73 -3.48 11.36 -8.30
C PHE A 73 -3.29 9.93 -8.81
N THR A 74 -2.40 9.17 -8.17
CA THR A 74 -2.20 7.75 -8.49
C THR A 74 -3.20 6.90 -7.71
N ILE A 75 -3.85 5.95 -8.37
CA ILE A 75 -4.74 4.99 -7.72
C ILE A 75 -3.93 3.81 -7.20
N ASN A 76 -4.11 3.45 -5.93
CA ASN A 76 -3.84 2.11 -5.44
C ASN A 76 -5.16 1.35 -5.36
N LEU A 77 -5.28 0.31 -6.19
CA LEU A 77 -6.57 -0.27 -6.56
C LEU A 77 -7.39 -0.73 -5.36
N MET A 78 -6.76 -1.48 -4.45
CA MET A 78 -7.36 -1.95 -3.21
C MET A 78 -6.24 -2.31 -2.23
N ASN A 79 -6.37 -1.87 -0.97
CA ASN A 79 -5.45 -2.20 0.08
C ASN A 79 -5.46 -3.72 0.35
N GLU A 80 -4.30 -4.36 0.30
CA GLU A 80 -4.07 -5.72 0.83
C GLU A 80 -5.05 -6.80 0.35
N TRP A 81 -5.51 -6.75 -0.89
CA TRP A 81 -6.34 -7.84 -1.45
C TRP A 81 -5.51 -9.11 -1.68
N GLY A 82 -6.03 -10.26 -1.24
CA GLY A 82 -5.38 -11.56 -1.33
C GLY A 82 -4.66 -12.00 -0.06
N ASN A 83 -4.87 -13.24 0.37
CA ASN A 83 -4.17 -13.85 1.51
C ASN A 83 -2.88 -14.59 1.12
N HIS A 84 -2.18 -15.12 2.13
CA HIS A 84 -0.95 -15.91 1.97
C HIS A 84 -1.09 -17.19 1.14
N ASN A 85 -2.32 -17.66 0.90
CA ASN A 85 -2.60 -18.93 0.22
C ASN A 85 -3.16 -18.75 -1.20
N ILE A 86 -3.36 -17.51 -1.67
CA ILE A 86 -3.86 -17.28 -3.02
C ILE A 86 -2.82 -17.74 -4.04
N SER A 87 -3.27 -18.44 -5.08
CA SER A 87 -2.37 -18.85 -6.15
C SER A 87 -2.02 -17.66 -7.06
N ALA A 88 -0.83 -17.67 -7.67
CA ALA A 88 -0.44 -16.68 -8.67
C ALA A 88 -1.47 -16.59 -9.83
N ASN A 89 -2.05 -17.72 -10.22
CA ASN A 89 -3.08 -17.78 -11.26
C ASN A 89 -4.36 -17.04 -10.84
N ASP A 90 -4.85 -17.27 -9.62
CA ASP A 90 -6.09 -16.66 -9.16
C ASP A 90 -5.91 -15.17 -8.88
N TYR A 91 -4.76 -14.79 -8.32
CA TYR A 91 -4.37 -13.38 -8.19
C TYR A 91 -4.33 -12.69 -9.56
N ALA A 92 -3.67 -13.30 -10.56
CA ALA A 92 -3.61 -12.75 -11.92
C ALA A 92 -4.99 -12.63 -12.58
N LYS A 93 -5.85 -13.65 -12.45
CA LYS A 93 -7.22 -13.63 -12.99
C LYS A 93 -8.05 -12.50 -12.37
N ALA A 94 -7.99 -12.34 -11.05
CA ALA A 94 -8.74 -11.32 -10.34
C ALA A 94 -8.31 -9.90 -10.77
N TYR A 95 -7.01 -9.63 -10.81
CA TYR A 95 -6.51 -8.33 -11.27
C TYR A 95 -6.77 -8.07 -12.76
N ASN A 96 -6.70 -9.09 -13.63
CA ASN A 96 -7.09 -8.94 -15.03
C ASN A 96 -8.57 -8.58 -15.21
N LEU A 97 -9.45 -9.05 -14.32
CA LEU A 97 -10.85 -8.67 -14.34
C LEU A 97 -11.04 -7.24 -13.83
N ALA A 98 -10.38 -6.91 -12.72
CA ALA A 98 -10.50 -5.64 -12.01
C ALA A 98 -9.93 -4.45 -12.81
N ILE A 99 -8.68 -4.54 -13.27
CA ILE A 99 -7.96 -3.43 -13.93
C ILE A 99 -8.68 -2.91 -15.18
N ARG A 100 -9.34 -3.80 -15.94
CA ARG A 100 -10.06 -3.42 -17.18
C ARG A 100 -11.20 -2.42 -16.96
N MET A 101 -11.64 -2.21 -15.71
CA MET A 101 -12.82 -1.41 -15.37
C MET A 101 -12.51 0.02 -14.89
N VAL A 102 -11.25 0.32 -14.51
CA VAL A 102 -10.95 1.41 -13.56
C VAL A 102 -10.61 2.73 -14.22
N TYR A 103 -9.55 2.75 -15.02
CA TYR A 103 -8.92 3.96 -15.54
C TYR A 103 -7.74 3.55 -16.43
N PRO A 104 -7.47 4.20 -17.58
CA PRO A 104 -6.36 3.82 -18.46
C PRO A 104 -4.97 4.22 -17.98
N GLY A 105 -4.84 4.99 -16.90
CA GLY A 105 -3.54 5.41 -16.38
C GLY A 105 -2.89 4.37 -15.45
N ARG A 106 -1.72 4.72 -14.92
CA ARG A 106 -0.92 3.81 -14.10
C ARG A 106 -1.59 3.53 -12.77
N LEU A 107 -1.63 2.24 -12.39
CA LEU A 107 -2.19 1.79 -11.12
C LEU A 107 -1.10 1.23 -10.21
N ILE A 108 -1.30 1.36 -8.89
CA ILE A 108 -0.58 0.58 -7.89
C ILE A 108 -1.45 -0.60 -7.49
N ILE A 109 -0.88 -1.79 -7.45
CA ILE A 109 -1.52 -2.98 -6.91
C ILE A 109 -0.72 -3.50 -5.71
N ASP A 110 -1.41 -3.81 -4.61
CA ASP A 110 -0.76 -4.44 -3.47
C ASP A 110 -0.59 -5.92 -3.76
N ILE A 111 0.60 -6.45 -3.46
CA ILE A 111 0.89 -7.87 -3.62
C ILE A 111 0.06 -8.69 -2.60
N PRO A 112 -0.20 -9.99 -2.84
CA PRO A 112 -1.06 -10.76 -1.95
C PRO A 112 -0.38 -11.05 -0.61
N GLY A 113 -1.10 -11.71 0.30
CA GLY A 113 -0.63 -11.99 1.65
C GLY A 113 -0.48 -10.74 2.47
N TRP A 114 -1.50 -9.86 2.43
CA TRP A 114 -1.47 -8.57 3.10
C TRP A 114 -0.26 -7.72 2.67
N GLY A 115 0.12 -7.76 1.40
CA GLY A 115 1.28 -7.04 0.87
C GLY A 115 2.62 -7.77 1.03
N GLN A 116 2.67 -9.05 1.38
CA GLN A 116 3.91 -9.73 1.80
C GLN A 116 4.34 -10.92 0.91
N GLU A 117 3.50 -11.42 0.00
CA GLU A 117 3.80 -12.57 -0.88
C GLU A 117 4.45 -12.15 -2.21
N THR A 118 5.74 -11.83 -2.15
CA THR A 118 6.53 -11.33 -3.29
C THR A 118 6.62 -12.32 -4.44
N GLY A 119 6.86 -13.60 -4.15
CA GLY A 119 7.00 -14.66 -5.16
C GLY A 119 5.70 -14.90 -5.91
N THR A 120 4.58 -14.99 -5.18
CA THR A 120 3.24 -15.14 -5.77
C THR A 120 2.92 -14.00 -6.73
N ALA A 121 3.21 -12.75 -6.35
CA ALA A 121 3.01 -11.60 -7.24
C ALA A 121 3.96 -11.64 -8.45
N ALA A 122 5.24 -11.95 -8.25
CA ALA A 122 6.20 -12.05 -9.34
C ALA A 122 5.78 -13.12 -10.36
N ASP A 123 5.33 -14.29 -9.90
CA ASP A 123 4.84 -15.36 -10.75
C ASP A 123 3.54 -15.01 -11.48
N ALA A 124 2.63 -14.27 -10.83
CA ALA A 124 1.41 -13.77 -11.45
C ALA A 124 1.70 -12.78 -12.59
N VAL A 125 2.69 -11.90 -12.41
CA VAL A 125 3.13 -10.95 -13.45
C VAL A 125 3.88 -11.64 -14.59
N LYS A 126 4.71 -12.65 -14.28
CA LYS A 126 5.43 -13.43 -15.30
C LYS A 126 4.53 -14.43 -16.03
N GLY A 127 3.44 -14.86 -15.39
CA GLY A 127 2.58 -15.93 -15.88
C GLY A 127 3.20 -17.32 -15.72
N THR A 128 4.11 -17.50 -14.75
CA THR A 128 4.89 -18.75 -14.54
C THR A 128 4.01 -20.00 -14.48
N PHE A 129 2.80 -19.89 -13.93
CA PHE A 129 1.87 -21.01 -13.74
C PHE A 129 0.63 -20.97 -14.63
N GLY A 130 0.62 -20.14 -15.68
CA GLY A 130 -0.40 -20.15 -16.73
C GLY A 130 -1.08 -18.81 -16.97
N THR A 131 -1.69 -18.20 -15.96
CA THR A 131 -2.33 -16.88 -16.11
C THR A 131 -1.33 -15.77 -15.80
N LYS A 132 -1.21 -14.83 -16.74
CA LYS A 132 -0.38 -13.63 -16.61
C LYS A 132 -1.25 -12.41 -16.31
N ILE A 133 -0.82 -11.50 -15.44
CA ILE A 133 -1.37 -10.13 -15.41
C ILE A 133 -1.04 -9.45 -16.74
N ASN A 134 -2.06 -9.04 -17.48
CA ASN A 134 -1.94 -8.51 -18.84
C ASN A 134 -1.56 -7.03 -18.86
N ASP A 135 -1.94 -6.29 -17.83
CA ASP A 135 -1.61 -4.88 -17.73
C ASP A 135 -0.14 -4.72 -17.32
N THR A 136 0.60 -3.94 -18.11
CA THR A 136 2.02 -3.65 -17.87
C THR A 136 2.23 -2.25 -17.31
N ASN A 137 1.18 -1.43 -17.24
CA ASN A 137 1.19 -0.10 -16.66
C ASN A 137 0.76 -0.14 -15.17
N ILE A 138 1.34 -1.07 -14.43
CA ILE A 138 1.12 -1.23 -12.99
C ILE A 138 2.42 -1.10 -12.21
N VAL A 139 2.30 -0.72 -10.94
CA VAL A 139 3.38 -0.70 -9.95
C VAL A 139 3.01 -1.68 -8.86
N MET A 140 3.92 -2.58 -8.50
CA MET A 140 3.71 -3.54 -7.42
C MET A 140 4.07 -2.93 -6.08
N SER A 141 3.22 -3.09 -5.09
CA SER A 141 3.37 -2.54 -3.74
C SER A 141 3.53 -3.66 -2.72
N THR A 142 4.65 -3.68 -1.99
CA THR A 142 4.88 -4.59 -0.86
C THR A 142 4.79 -3.85 0.47
N HIS A 143 4.30 -4.54 1.50
CA HIS A 143 4.10 -4.04 2.85
C HIS A 143 5.08 -4.74 3.80
N ILE A 144 5.82 -3.95 4.56
CA ILE A 144 6.96 -4.45 5.35
C ILE A 144 6.76 -4.10 6.82
N TYR A 145 6.41 -5.11 7.60
CA TYR A 145 6.21 -5.01 9.05
C TYR A 145 7.05 -6.05 9.78
N PRO A 146 7.28 -5.93 11.10
CA PRO A 146 7.91 -7.01 11.87
C PRO A 146 7.25 -8.38 11.63
N PRO A 147 5.90 -8.53 11.60
CA PRO A 147 5.24 -9.78 11.22
C PRO A 147 5.49 -10.30 9.81
N ALA A 148 6.09 -9.53 8.91
CA ALA A 148 6.08 -9.86 7.51
C ALA A 148 6.74 -11.20 7.21
N CYS A 149 6.01 -11.99 6.43
CA CYS A 149 6.37 -13.34 6.01
C CYS A 149 5.91 -13.58 4.57
N SER A 150 6.58 -14.50 3.90
CA SER A 150 6.38 -14.84 2.48
C SER A 150 6.37 -16.37 2.32
N GLN A 151 5.91 -16.86 1.17
CA GLN A 151 5.78 -18.29 0.82
C GLN A 151 4.89 -19.04 1.83
N GLY A 152 3.67 -18.52 2.03
CA GLY A 152 2.70 -19.08 2.96
C GLY A 152 3.13 -18.94 4.42
N CYS A 153 3.95 -17.93 4.72
CA CYS A 153 4.59 -17.68 6.02
C CYS A 153 5.60 -18.73 6.51
N SER A 154 6.12 -19.54 5.60
CA SER A 154 7.19 -20.50 5.91
C SER A 154 8.53 -19.82 6.25
N ARG A 155 8.70 -18.56 5.85
CA ARG A 155 9.86 -17.73 6.18
C ARG A 155 9.48 -16.27 6.36
N ARG A 156 10.34 -15.54 7.07
CA ARG A 156 10.24 -14.10 7.23
C ARG A 156 10.55 -13.40 5.91
N LEU A 157 9.94 -12.24 5.72
CA LEU A 157 10.32 -11.35 4.64
C LEU A 157 11.78 -10.90 4.85
N SER A 158 12.52 -10.76 3.75
CA SER A 158 13.94 -10.45 3.70
C SER A 158 14.26 -9.64 2.45
N THR A 159 15.51 -9.22 2.28
CA THR A 159 15.97 -8.52 1.07
C THR A 159 15.84 -9.36 -0.20
N ALA A 160 15.98 -10.69 -0.09
CA ALA A 160 15.80 -11.62 -1.22
C ALA A 160 14.38 -11.60 -1.78
N ASP A 161 13.36 -11.32 -0.96
CA ASP A 161 11.97 -11.15 -1.40
C ASP A 161 11.81 -9.92 -2.30
N LEU A 162 12.56 -8.85 -2.03
CA LEU A 162 12.52 -7.67 -2.88
C LEU A 162 13.17 -7.93 -4.24
N ASP A 163 14.23 -8.74 -4.29
CA ASP A 163 14.83 -9.19 -5.55
C ASP A 163 13.87 -10.10 -6.33
N GLU A 164 13.17 -10.99 -5.63
CA GLU A 164 12.13 -11.85 -6.21
C GLU A 164 11.00 -11.00 -6.82
N LEU A 165 10.48 -10.00 -6.10
CA LEU A 165 9.46 -9.09 -6.60
C LEU A 165 9.98 -8.28 -7.80
N ALA A 166 11.19 -7.69 -7.70
CA ALA A 166 11.82 -6.93 -8.79
C ALA A 166 11.97 -7.75 -10.07
N SER A 167 12.21 -9.07 -9.94
CA SER A 167 12.43 -9.95 -11.07
C SER A 167 11.21 -10.09 -11.99
N ALA A 168 10.02 -9.64 -11.57
CA ALA A 168 8.84 -9.57 -12.43
C ALA A 168 8.95 -8.52 -13.55
N GLY A 169 9.92 -7.60 -13.46
CA GLY A 169 10.21 -6.61 -14.50
C GLY A 169 9.26 -5.41 -14.52
N LEU A 170 8.45 -5.23 -13.47
CA LEU A 170 7.60 -4.06 -13.29
C LEU A 170 8.13 -3.16 -12.16
N PRO A 171 7.82 -1.85 -12.17
CA PRO A 171 8.19 -0.95 -11.08
C PRO A 171 7.62 -1.44 -9.75
N CYS A 172 8.37 -1.23 -8.67
CA CYS A 172 8.02 -1.66 -7.33
C CYS A 172 8.15 -0.51 -6.32
N ILE A 173 7.33 -0.54 -5.28
CA ILE A 173 7.41 0.36 -4.12
C ILE A 173 7.24 -0.44 -2.83
N VAL A 174 7.70 0.13 -1.72
CA VAL A 174 7.25 -0.25 -0.39
C VAL A 174 6.06 0.64 -0.05
N GLY A 175 4.85 0.13 -0.30
CA GLY A 175 3.61 0.89 -0.14
C GLY A 175 3.22 1.13 1.31
N GLU A 176 3.70 0.26 2.20
CA GLU A 176 3.62 0.42 3.64
C GLU A 176 4.86 -0.15 4.30
N PHE A 177 5.35 0.52 5.34
CA PHE A 177 6.18 -0.14 6.33
C PHE A 177 5.96 0.43 7.72
N GLY A 178 6.16 -0.40 8.73
CA GLY A 178 6.19 0.03 10.12
C GLY A 178 7.25 -0.73 10.91
N GLU A 179 7.80 -0.14 11.95
CA GLU A 179 8.85 -0.73 12.78
C GLU A 179 8.57 -0.49 14.26
N THR A 180 8.60 -1.55 15.05
CA THR A 180 8.34 -1.49 16.50
C THR A 180 9.58 -1.74 17.34
N GLY A 181 10.76 -1.88 16.71
CA GLY A 181 12.02 -2.24 17.35
C GLY A 181 12.14 -3.74 17.68
N ASP A 182 11.20 -4.57 17.21
CA ASP A 182 11.22 -6.02 17.45
C ASP A 182 12.15 -6.73 16.44
N GLN A 183 13.42 -6.80 16.81
CA GLN A 183 14.46 -7.46 16.01
C GLN A 183 14.32 -8.99 16.00
N THR A 184 13.36 -9.57 16.73
CA THR A 184 13.12 -11.01 16.70
C THR A 184 12.29 -11.43 15.50
N ARG A 185 11.88 -10.51 14.61
CA ARG A 185 11.03 -10.79 13.44
C ARG A 185 11.70 -10.34 12.12
N ALA A 186 10.93 -9.93 11.10
CA ALA A 186 11.52 -9.41 9.86
C ALA A 186 12.31 -8.11 10.16
N ASN A 187 13.50 -7.98 9.56
CA ASN A 187 14.35 -6.81 9.78
C ASN A 187 13.89 -5.64 8.90
N VAL A 188 12.85 -4.91 9.34
CA VAL A 188 12.23 -3.84 8.54
C VAL A 188 13.25 -2.78 8.13
N THR A 189 14.13 -2.39 9.05
CA THR A 189 15.19 -1.40 8.76
C THR A 189 16.10 -1.84 7.60
N GLU A 190 16.56 -3.09 7.60
CA GLU A 190 17.39 -3.64 6.53
C GLU A 190 16.63 -3.74 5.20
N ILE A 191 15.41 -4.27 5.23
CA ILE A 191 14.62 -4.50 4.01
C ILE A 191 14.21 -3.18 3.36
N VAL A 192 13.74 -2.19 4.14
CA VAL A 192 13.40 -0.85 3.65
C VAL A 192 14.64 -0.10 3.16
N GLY A 193 15.77 -0.22 3.87
CA GLY A 193 17.05 0.33 3.42
C GLY A 193 17.49 -0.26 2.07
N TYR A 194 17.31 -1.56 1.88
CA TYR A 194 17.59 -2.23 0.61
C TYR A 194 16.63 -1.77 -0.51
N ALA A 195 15.33 -1.63 -0.24
CA ALA A 195 14.37 -1.08 -1.19
C ALA A 195 14.79 0.31 -1.69
N LYS A 196 15.24 1.18 -0.78
CA LYS A 196 15.75 2.51 -1.13
C LYS A 196 17.03 2.45 -1.96
N SER A 197 17.93 1.51 -1.68
CA SER A 197 19.13 1.31 -2.49
C SER A 197 18.80 0.90 -3.94
N LYS A 198 17.62 0.30 -4.18
CA LYS A 198 17.07 0.01 -5.51
C LYS A 198 16.31 1.18 -6.14
N GLY A 199 16.22 2.32 -5.45
CA GLY A 199 15.45 3.49 -5.90
C GLY A 199 13.93 3.36 -5.72
N TRP A 200 13.46 2.42 -4.88
CA TRP A 200 12.03 2.27 -4.62
C TRP A 200 11.53 3.41 -3.73
N THR A 201 10.31 3.86 -4.02
CA THR A 201 9.59 4.74 -3.08
C THR A 201 9.20 3.93 -1.86
N THR A 202 9.35 4.50 -0.66
CA THR A 202 8.94 3.89 0.60
C THR A 202 7.97 4.79 1.34
N LEU A 203 6.92 4.21 1.89
CA LEU A 203 5.84 4.93 2.56
C LEU A 203 5.69 4.36 3.97
N ALA A 204 6.01 5.17 4.98
CA ALA A 204 5.89 4.76 6.37
C ALA A 204 4.41 4.82 6.80
N TRP A 205 3.90 3.72 7.34
CA TRP A 205 2.62 3.65 8.04
C TRP A 205 2.82 4.12 9.48
N THR A 206 2.02 4.99 10.08
CA THR A 206 1.14 5.95 9.43
C THR A 206 1.27 7.30 10.14
N TRP A 207 0.87 8.38 9.49
CA TRP A 207 0.84 9.69 10.12
C TRP A 207 -0.03 9.65 11.39
N ASN A 208 -1.28 9.18 11.25
CA ASN A 208 -2.24 8.96 12.34
C ASN A 208 -3.29 7.94 11.85
N GLY A 209 -4.20 7.50 12.72
CA GLY A 209 -5.32 6.63 12.35
C GLY A 209 -5.07 5.12 12.47
N ASP A 210 -3.89 4.68 12.92
CA ASP A 210 -3.57 3.25 13.15
C ASP A 210 -4.49 2.61 14.21
N GLY A 211 -5.02 3.42 15.13
CA GLY A 211 -5.81 2.95 16.27
C GLY A 211 -4.99 2.19 17.34
N ARG A 212 -3.68 1.99 17.13
CA ARG A 212 -2.76 1.33 18.06
C ARG A 212 -1.46 2.15 18.22
N MET A 213 -0.30 1.50 18.10
CA MET A 213 1.01 2.04 18.47
C MET A 213 1.79 2.65 17.30
N MET A 214 1.30 2.56 16.05
CA MET A 214 2.03 3.01 14.85
C MET A 214 1.56 4.39 14.33
N ASN A 215 1.24 5.31 15.23
CA ASN A 215 0.93 6.69 14.88
C ASN A 215 2.19 7.55 14.99
N MET A 216 2.56 8.27 13.93
CA MET A 216 3.70 9.20 13.94
C MET A 216 3.42 10.48 14.75
N VAL A 217 2.17 10.77 15.05
CA VAL A 217 1.81 11.92 15.87
C VAL A 217 0.83 11.62 16.98
N ASP A 218 0.86 12.46 18.01
CA ASP A 218 -0.07 12.51 19.12
C ASP A 218 -0.85 13.83 19.12
N PRO A 219 -2.12 13.86 19.59
CA PRO A 219 -2.89 12.69 20.01
C PRO A 219 -3.34 11.82 18.82
N ALA A 220 -3.51 10.52 19.05
CA ALA A 220 -4.13 9.64 18.07
C ALA A 220 -5.59 10.07 17.82
N TRP A 221 -6.07 9.99 16.57
CA TRP A 221 -7.43 10.40 16.22
C TRP A 221 -8.52 9.59 16.92
N ILE A 222 -8.25 8.33 17.27
CA ILE A 222 -9.17 7.53 18.09
C ILE A 222 -9.40 8.13 19.48
N GLN A 223 -8.44 8.91 19.98
CA GLN A 223 -8.54 9.63 21.26
C GLN A 223 -9.13 11.04 21.06
N ASN A 224 -8.72 11.74 19.99
CA ASN A 224 -9.23 13.05 19.64
C ASN A 224 -9.22 13.27 18.12
N ALA A 225 -10.35 12.94 17.47
CA ALA A 225 -10.51 13.10 16.02
C ALA A 225 -10.57 14.57 15.57
N SER A 226 -10.77 15.50 16.50
CA SER A 226 -10.84 16.95 16.25
C SER A 226 -9.55 17.71 16.56
N ALA A 227 -8.46 16.99 16.85
CA ALA A 227 -7.17 17.61 17.17
C ALA A 227 -6.68 18.49 16.01
N THR A 228 -6.36 19.75 16.32
CA THR A 228 -5.79 20.72 15.36
C THR A 228 -4.28 20.88 15.51
N ASP A 229 -3.71 20.40 16.62
CA ASP A 229 -2.29 20.47 16.94
C ASP A 229 -1.75 19.06 17.23
N PHE A 230 -0.53 18.80 16.77
CA PHE A 230 0.10 17.49 16.84
C PHE A 230 1.55 17.57 17.29
N THR A 231 1.99 16.62 18.11
CA THR A 231 3.41 16.41 18.44
C THR A 231 3.93 15.12 17.82
N LEU A 232 5.22 15.09 17.46
CA LEU A 232 5.84 13.88 16.93
C LEU A 232 5.96 12.81 18.03
N SER A 233 5.52 11.60 17.74
CA SER A 233 5.56 10.47 18.67
C SER A 233 6.95 9.80 18.71
N SER A 234 7.14 8.86 19.63
CA SER A 234 8.35 8.01 19.63
C SER A 234 8.45 7.16 18.36
N TYR A 235 7.31 6.73 17.81
CA TYR A 235 7.24 5.96 16.58
C TYR A 235 7.75 6.74 15.37
N PHE A 236 7.46 8.04 15.27
CA PHE A 236 8.01 8.89 14.21
C PHE A 236 9.55 8.85 14.17
N ASN A 237 10.21 8.85 15.32
CA ASN A 237 11.68 8.81 15.41
C ASN A 237 12.28 7.48 14.90
N ILE A 238 11.47 6.42 14.79
CA ILE A 238 11.88 5.12 14.27
C ILE A 238 11.76 5.11 12.75
N VAL A 239 10.61 5.54 12.20
CA VAL A 239 10.30 5.36 10.77
C VAL A 239 10.74 6.53 9.89
N TYR A 240 10.75 7.77 10.40
CA TYR A 240 11.16 8.94 9.61
C TYR A 240 12.63 8.91 9.15
N PRO A 241 13.61 8.37 9.91
CA PRO A 241 14.96 8.15 9.41
C PRO A 241 15.02 7.20 8.20
N LEU A 242 14.07 6.26 8.09
CA LEU A 242 13.99 5.30 7.00
C LEU A 242 13.41 5.89 5.71
N LEU A 243 12.71 7.03 5.78
CA LEU A 243 12.28 7.82 4.61
C LEU A 243 13.43 8.49 3.89
#